data_AF-A0AAT9J0Z3-F1
#
_entry.id   AF-A0AAT9J0Z3-F1
#
_cell.length_a   1.000
_cell.length_b   1.000
_cell.length_c   1.000
_cell.angle_alpha   90.00
_cell.angle_beta   90.00
_cell.angle_gamma   90.00
#
_symmetry.space_group_name_H-M   'P 1'
#
loop_
_entity.id
_entity.type
_entity.pdbx_description
1 polymer ?
#
loop_
_entity_poly.entity_id
_entity_poly.type
_entity_poly.pdbx_seq_one_letter_code
_entity_poly.pdbx_strand_id
1 'polypeptide(L)'
;MPRSFATCKGTHWTLIARGATCPIPNGVLPGLRIIRIGSDCAYQDQTGALEKIYDTTEGDLILIRPDGYIGAVISTAGGGWISDYLENVLNKDL
;
A
#
# COMPACT_ATOMS: atom_id res chain seq x y z
N MET A 1 -20.30 -4.59 8.64
CA MET A 1 -19.50 -4.01 7.53
C MET A 1 -18.13 -3.64 8.10
N PRO A 2 -17.03 -4.31 7.76
CA PRO A 2 -15.73 -3.95 8.32
C PRO A 2 -15.27 -2.61 7.74
N ARG A 3 -14.75 -1.73 8.61
CA ARG A 3 -14.47 -0.30 8.36
C ARG A 3 -12.97 -0.04 8.22
N SER A 4 -12.25 -0.91 7.52
CA SER A 4 -10.77 -0.89 7.47
C SER A 4 -10.18 0.28 6.68
N PHE A 5 -10.86 0.79 5.65
CA PHE A 5 -10.30 1.83 4.77
C PHE A 5 -10.82 3.25 5.01
N ALA A 6 -11.71 3.47 6.00
CA ALA A 6 -12.20 4.81 6.30
C ALA A 6 -11.08 5.78 6.73
N THR A 7 -10.01 5.25 7.34
CA THR A 7 -8.81 6.00 7.75
C THR A 7 -7.88 6.36 6.58
N CYS A 8 -8.11 5.80 5.39
CA CYS A 8 -7.35 6.07 4.16
C CYS A 8 -8.06 7.08 3.24
N LYS A 9 -9.28 7.54 3.59
CA LYS A 9 -9.97 8.59 2.81
C LYS A 9 -9.38 9.96 3.12
N GLY A 10 -8.90 10.66 2.10
CA GLY A 10 -8.30 12.00 2.20
C GLY A 10 -7.56 12.38 0.93
N THR A 11 -6.84 13.51 0.90
CA THR A 11 -6.08 14.03 -0.28
C THR A 11 -4.77 13.29 -0.56
N HIS A 12 -4.55 12.11 0.04
CA HIS A 12 -3.26 11.42 0.03
C HIS A 12 -3.42 10.00 -0.49
N TRP A 13 -2.47 9.57 -1.32
CA TRP A 13 -2.28 8.18 -1.66
C TRP A 13 -1.82 7.40 -0.42
N THR A 14 -2.24 6.14 -0.28
CA THR A 14 -1.80 5.28 0.83
C THR A 14 -1.16 4.02 0.29
N LEU A 15 0.10 3.77 0.64
CA LEU A 15 0.83 2.55 0.33
C LEU A 15 0.78 1.62 1.55
N ILE A 16 0.16 0.45 1.39
CA ILE A 16 0.17 -0.62 2.38
C ILE A 16 1.31 -1.60 2.02
N ALA A 17 2.22 -1.80 2.95
CA ALA A 17 3.30 -2.78 2.86
C ALA A 17 2.97 -4.02 3.70
N ARG A 18 2.90 -5.19 3.05
CA ARG A 18 2.63 -6.48 3.72
C ARG A 18 3.90 -6.99 4.39
N GLY A 19 3.92 -6.97 5.72
CA GLY A 19 5.04 -7.44 6.53
C GLY A 19 6.05 -6.34 6.90
N ALA A 20 6.79 -6.61 7.97
CA ALA A 20 7.75 -5.67 8.55
C ALA A 20 9.00 -5.45 7.67
N THR A 21 9.35 -6.43 6.85
CA THR A 21 10.55 -6.43 5.99
C THR A 21 10.28 -5.99 4.56
N CYS A 22 9.01 -5.73 4.20
CA CYS A 22 8.65 -5.28 2.86
C CYS A 22 9.43 -3.99 2.50
N PRO A 23 10.10 -3.96 1.34
CA PRO A 23 10.86 -2.80 0.91
C PRO A 23 9.91 -1.66 0.56
N ILE A 24 10.13 -0.49 1.16
CA ILE A 24 9.38 0.74 0.89
C ILE A 24 10.30 1.75 0.21
N PRO A 25 9.77 2.66 -0.61
CA PRO A 25 10.61 3.68 -1.26
C PRO A 25 11.33 4.52 -0.21
N ASN A 26 12.61 4.78 -0.45
CA ASN A 26 13.42 5.68 0.37
C ASN A 26 13.10 7.12 -0.03
N GLY A 27 12.64 7.94 0.94
CA GLY A 27 12.38 9.38 0.73
C GLY A 27 10.96 9.80 1.11
N VAL A 28 10.77 11.12 1.27
CA VAL A 28 9.44 11.71 1.52
C VAL A 28 8.79 11.96 0.16
N LEU A 29 7.83 11.11 -0.22
CA LEU A 29 6.95 11.37 -1.35
C LEU A 29 5.76 12.21 -0.84
N PRO A 30 5.68 13.52 -1.17
CA PRO A 30 4.58 14.36 -0.71
C PRO A 30 3.26 13.78 -1.23
N GLY A 31 2.24 13.74 -0.36
CA GLY A 31 0.96 13.13 -0.73
C GLY A 31 0.91 11.61 -0.57
N LEU A 32 2.00 10.92 -0.19
CA LEU A 32 2.00 9.47 0.05
C LEU A 32 2.11 9.13 1.55
N ARG A 33 1.13 8.39 2.04
CA ARG A 33 1.15 7.79 3.38
C ARG A 33 1.57 6.33 3.28
N ILE A 34 2.52 5.88 4.10
CA ILE A 34 2.95 4.48 4.12
C ILE A 34 2.46 3.82 5.41
N ILE A 35 1.85 2.64 5.30
CA ILE A 35 1.36 1.85 6.43
C ILE A 35 1.89 0.42 6.27
N ARG A 36 2.47 -0.15 7.33
CA ARG A 36 2.87 -1.57 7.34
C ARG A 36 1.77 -2.39 8.00
N ILE A 37 1.38 -3.49 7.36
CA ILE A 37 0.40 -4.44 7.87
C ILE A 37 1.00 -5.84 7.89
N GLY A 38 1.00 -6.48 9.05
CA GLY A 38 1.57 -7.81 9.23
C GLY A 38 1.54 -8.21 10.69
N SER A 39 1.80 -9.49 10.97
CA SER A 39 1.73 -10.05 12.33
C SER A 39 2.62 -9.30 13.33
N ASP A 40 3.75 -8.78 12.88
CA ASP A 40 4.73 -8.02 13.67
C ASP A 40 4.60 -6.48 13.51
N CYS A 41 3.56 -6.00 12.83
CA CYS A 41 3.36 -4.56 12.57
C CYS A 41 2.32 -3.95 13.51
N ALA A 42 2.33 -2.62 13.63
CA ALA A 42 1.33 -1.87 14.39
C ALA A 42 -0.11 -2.06 13.88
N TYR A 43 -0.27 -2.49 12.63
CA TYR A 43 -1.54 -2.83 12.02
C TYR A 43 -1.53 -4.30 11.58
N GLN A 44 -2.62 -5.00 11.84
CA GLN A 44 -2.80 -6.41 11.49
C GLN A 44 -4.05 -6.59 10.63
N ASP A 45 -3.93 -7.39 9.56
CA ASP A 45 -5.06 -7.81 8.73
C ASP A 45 -5.75 -9.02 9.37
N GLN A 46 -6.55 -8.77 10.41
CA GLN A 46 -7.15 -9.82 11.25
C GLN A 46 -8.03 -10.83 10.48
N THR A 47 -8.60 -10.42 9.34
CA THR A 47 -9.50 -11.24 8.54
C THR A 47 -8.82 -11.99 7.41
N GLY A 48 -7.54 -11.68 7.15
CA GLY A 48 -6.85 -12.08 5.93
C GLY A 48 -7.50 -11.47 4.68
N ALA A 49 -8.09 -10.28 4.80
CA ALA A 49 -8.86 -9.69 3.71
C ALA A 49 -7.93 -9.24 2.57
N LEU A 50 -6.70 -8.83 2.88
CA LEU A 50 -5.75 -8.38 1.86
C LEU A 50 -5.34 -9.54 0.94
N GLU A 51 -5.11 -10.71 1.50
CA GLU A 51 -4.81 -11.92 0.73
C GLU A 51 -6.06 -12.39 -0.03
N LYS A 52 -7.20 -12.54 0.66
CA LYS A 52 -8.42 -13.10 0.06
C LYS A 52 -9.03 -12.27 -1.06
N ILE A 53 -8.93 -10.94 -0.98
CA ILE A 53 -9.61 -10.03 -1.91
C ILE A 53 -8.64 -9.57 -3.00
N TYR A 54 -7.36 -9.40 -2.68
CA TYR A 54 -6.38 -8.78 -3.58
C TYR A 54 -5.24 -9.71 -3.99
N ASP A 55 -5.31 -10.99 -3.63
CA ASP A 55 -4.33 -12.03 -3.96
C ASP A 55 -2.90 -11.62 -3.58
N THR A 56 -2.77 -10.98 -2.42
CA THR A 56 -1.49 -10.44 -1.92
C THR A 56 -0.85 -11.31 -0.86
N THR A 57 0.48 -11.40 -0.90
CA THR A 57 1.32 -12.17 -0.01
C THR A 57 2.22 -11.27 0.84
N GLU A 58 3.01 -11.84 1.74
CA GLU A 58 4.02 -11.08 2.49
C GLU A 58 5.10 -10.55 1.54
N GLY A 59 5.47 -9.27 1.69
CA GLY A 59 6.35 -8.56 0.77
C GLY A 59 5.59 -7.71 -0.25
N ASP A 60 4.33 -8.02 -0.56
CA ASP A 60 3.58 -7.24 -1.55
C ASP A 60 3.20 -5.84 -1.04
N LEU A 61 3.00 -4.94 -2.01
CA LEU A 61 2.62 -3.56 -1.81
C LEU A 61 1.24 -3.31 -2.43
N ILE A 62 0.37 -2.62 -1.71
CA ILE A 62 -0.96 -2.24 -2.18
C ILE A 62 -1.05 -0.72 -2.15
N LEU A 63 -1.23 -0.11 -3.31
CA LEU A 63 -1.44 1.32 -3.43
C LEU A 63 -2.93 1.63 -3.45
N ILE A 64 -3.36 2.51 -2.55
CA ILE A 64 -4.74 2.98 -2.40
C ILE A 64 -4.78 4.45 -2.81
N ARG A 65 -5.74 4.77 -3.66
CA ARG A 65 -6.04 6.12 -4.13
C ARG A 65 -6.69 6.97 -3.03
N PRO A 66 -6.57 8.31 -3.11
CA PRO A 66 -7.30 9.26 -2.26
C PRO A 66 -8.80 8.98 -2.10
N ASP A 67 -9.45 8.51 -3.17
CA ASP A 67 -10.88 8.14 -3.20
C ASP A 67 -11.22 6.80 -2.52
N GLY A 68 -10.21 6.02 -2.12
CA GLY A 68 -10.35 4.77 -1.39
C GLY A 68 -10.37 3.51 -2.27
N TYR A 69 -10.17 3.63 -3.59
CA TYR A 69 -10.00 2.48 -4.48
C TYR A 69 -8.54 2.05 -4.58
N ILE A 70 -8.29 0.82 -5.02
CA ILE A 70 -6.93 0.35 -5.31
C ILE A 70 -6.44 1.00 -6.60
N GLY A 71 -5.26 1.62 -6.52
CA GLY A 71 -4.52 2.11 -7.67
C GLY A 71 -3.58 1.07 -8.26
N ALA A 72 -3.00 0.20 -7.43
CA ALA A 72 -2.16 -0.91 -7.88
C ALA A 72 -1.92 -1.95 -6.77
N VAL A 73 -1.60 -3.17 -7.20
CA VAL A 73 -0.96 -4.20 -6.39
C VAL A 73 0.38 -4.50 -7.03
N ILE A 74 1.46 -4.42 -6.26
CA ILE A 74 2.83 -4.62 -6.75
C ILE A 74 3.46 -5.75 -5.95
N SER A 75 3.94 -6.78 -6.66
CA SER A 75 4.71 -7.84 -6.03
C SER A 75 6.20 -7.50 -6.03
N THR A 76 6.79 -7.42 -4.84
CA THR A 76 8.23 -7.15 -4.69
C THR A 76 9.08 -8.38 -5.00
N ALA A 77 8.49 -9.58 -5.00
CA ALA A 77 9.16 -10.82 -5.36
C ALA A 77 9.61 -10.84 -6.85
N GLY A 78 8.98 -10.03 -7.70
CA GLY A 78 9.28 -9.92 -9.13
C GLY A 78 10.35 -8.88 -9.50
N GLY A 79 10.98 -8.20 -8.53
CA GLY A 79 12.02 -7.20 -8.79
C GLY A 79 11.52 -5.84 -9.32
N GLY A 80 10.21 -5.60 -9.32
CA GLY A 80 9.63 -4.31 -9.68
C GLY A 80 9.89 -3.26 -8.60
N TRP A 81 10.72 -2.25 -8.89
CA TRP A 81 11.01 -1.18 -7.96
C TRP A 81 9.85 -0.16 -7.91
N ILE A 82 9.18 -0.09 -6.76
CA ILE A 82 7.97 0.72 -6.52
C ILE A 82 8.16 2.23 -6.77
N SER A 83 9.38 2.77 -6.64
CA SER A 83 9.59 4.22 -6.80
C SER A 83 9.27 4.72 -8.21
N ASP A 84 9.66 4.00 -9.26
CA ASP A 84 9.42 4.46 -10.65
C ASP A 84 7.92 4.52 -10.96
N TYR A 85 7.17 3.50 -10.50
CA TYR A 85 5.72 3.48 -10.59
C TYR A 85 5.09 4.65 -9.82
N LEU A 86 5.52 4.88 -8.57
CA LEU A 86 5.02 5.97 -7.75
C LEU A 86 5.35 7.34 -8.35
N GLU A 87 6.54 7.54 -8.92
CA GLU A 87 6.91 8.79 -9.58
C GLU A 87 6.03 9.06 -10.81
N ASN A 88 5.70 8.03 -11.60
CA ASN A 88 4.82 8.18 -12.76
C ASN A 88 3.37 8.49 -12.35
N VAL A 89 2.85 7.79 -11.34
CA VAL A 89 1.46 7.97 -10.88
C VAL A 89 1.31 9.29 -10.12
N LEU A 90 2.17 9.57 -9.15
CA LEU A 90 2.06 10.77 -8.32
C LEU A 90 2.31 12.06 -9.12
N ASN A 91 3.18 12.06 -10.13
CA ASN A 91 3.40 13.24 -10.98
C ASN A 91 2.29 13.49 -12.00
N LYS A 92 1.39 12.53 -12.25
CA LYS A 92 0.27 12.71 -13.17
C LYS A 92 -1.00 13.23 -12.49
N ASP A 93 -1.07 13.09 -11.17
CA ASP A 93 -2.22 13.46 -10.34
C ASP A 93 -1.96 14.67 -9.43
N LEU A 94 -0.83 15.38 -9.61
CA LEU A 94 -0.47 16.65 -8.95
C LEU A 94 -0.68 17.87 -9.87
#